data_AF-A0AAJ5YRI4-F1
#
_entry.id   AF-A0AAJ5YRI4-F1
#
_cell.length_a   1.000
_cell.length_b   1.000
_cell.length_c   1.000
_cell.angle_alpha   90.00
_cell.angle_beta   90.00
_cell.angle_gamma   90.00
#
_symmetry.space_group_name_H-M   'P 1'
#
loop_
_entity.id
_entity.type
_entity.pdbx_description
1 polymer ?
#
loop_
_entity_poly.entity_id
_entity_poly.type
_entity_poly.pdbx_seq_one_letter_code
_entity_poly.pdbx_strand_id
1 'polypeptide(L)'
;MKLQKQRQLLDYYRLLENEVPQLRQYHEPFQPATETDVLQFHFTHYQGEPHPGAQKVVVTANVHELWKAAKLSSPQAKHKFLLLAGARWQPADLDVVQSLNSALEQGGDTLAKAYDTHSLGSIRIGCNRCPHETQNMKWCSDVLDKMIAEAQTGPSLMDVPLDIRPYIRSNARGGPVARASAADFPKEWL
;
A
#
# COMPACT_ATOMS: atom_id res chain seq x y z
N MET A 1 22.80 -5.96 -42.81
CA MET A 1 21.95 -6.26 -41.63
C MET A 1 22.37 -7.51 -40.84
N LYS A 2 22.54 -8.70 -41.43
CA LYS A 2 22.92 -9.93 -40.67
C LYS A 2 24.26 -9.82 -39.94
N LEU A 3 25.30 -9.33 -40.62
CA LEU A 3 26.64 -9.14 -40.03
C LEU A 3 26.65 -8.16 -38.85
N GLN A 4 25.86 -7.08 -38.91
CA GLN A 4 25.78 -6.08 -37.84
C GLN A 4 25.14 -6.65 -36.57
N LYS A 5 24.07 -7.45 -36.72
CA LYS A 5 23.47 -8.17 -35.59
C LYS A 5 24.44 -9.16 -34.95
N GLN A 6 25.23 -9.86 -35.77
CA GLN A 6 26.27 -10.77 -35.26
C GLN A 6 27.33 -10.01 -34.45
N ARG A 7 27.76 -8.83 -34.91
CA ARG A 7 28.69 -7.97 -34.16
C ARG A 7 28.09 -7.55 -32.81
N GLN A 8 26.86 -7.03 -32.81
CA GLN A 8 26.17 -6.66 -31.57
C GLN A 8 26.08 -7.81 -30.57
N LEU A 9 25.77 -9.01 -31.04
CA LEU A 9 25.69 -10.20 -30.20
C LEU A 9 27.04 -10.60 -29.62
N LEU A 10 28.12 -10.52 -30.40
CA LEU A 10 29.48 -10.72 -29.89
C LEU A 10 29.88 -9.64 -28.88
N ASP A 11 29.45 -8.40 -29.07
CA ASP A 11 29.71 -7.31 -28.14
C ASP A 11 29.03 -7.58 -26.78
N TYR A 12 27.79 -8.07 -26.77
CA TYR A 12 27.12 -8.50 -25.54
C TYR A 12 27.83 -9.68 -24.86
N TYR A 13 28.34 -10.66 -25.61
CA TYR A 13 29.10 -11.76 -25.01
C TYR A 13 30.39 -11.28 -24.35
N ARG A 14 31.11 -10.35 -24.98
CA ARG A 14 32.30 -9.74 -24.38
C ARG A 14 31.96 -8.95 -23.10
N LEU A 15 30.83 -8.26 -23.08
CA LEU A 15 30.33 -7.55 -21.89
C LEU A 15 30.02 -8.53 -20.76
N LEU A 16 29.30 -9.62 -21.06
CA LEU A 16 28.97 -10.68 -20.10
C LEU A 16 30.20 -11.33 -19.49
N GLU A 17 31.23 -11.59 -20.30
CA GLU A 17 32.44 -12.27 -19.84
C GLU A 17 33.38 -11.34 -19.08
N ASN A 18 33.53 -10.09 -19.52
CA ASN A 18 34.55 -9.19 -18.98
C ASN A 18 34.01 -8.18 -17.97
N GLU A 19 32.85 -7.57 -18.21
CA GLU A 19 32.33 -6.43 -17.44
C GLU A 19 31.36 -6.88 -16.34
N VAL A 20 30.45 -7.81 -16.61
CA VAL A 20 29.46 -8.28 -15.60
C VAL A 20 30.11 -8.86 -14.34
N PRO A 21 31.20 -9.65 -14.40
CA PRO A 21 31.85 -10.12 -13.17
C PRO A 21 32.42 -9.00 -12.30
N GLN A 22 32.76 -7.85 -12.89
CA GLN A 22 33.26 -6.69 -12.14
C GLN A 22 32.14 -6.02 -11.32
N LEU A 23 30.88 -6.12 -11.76
CA LEU A 23 29.73 -5.61 -11.02
C LEU A 23 29.55 -6.28 -9.66
N ARG A 24 30.08 -7.49 -9.48
CA ARG A 24 30.06 -8.20 -8.19
C ARG A 24 30.75 -7.42 -7.07
N GLN A 25 31.72 -6.55 -7.40
CA GLN A 25 32.39 -5.69 -6.42
C GLN A 25 31.46 -4.65 -5.79
N TYR A 26 30.39 -4.26 -6.51
CA TYR A 26 29.40 -3.28 -6.07
C TYR A 26 28.10 -3.93 -5.56
N HIS A 27 28.11 -5.24 -5.31
CA HIS A 27 26.94 -5.95 -4.80
C HIS A 27 26.74 -5.68 -3.31
N GLU A 28 25.60 -5.09 -2.97
CA GLU A 28 25.14 -4.94 -1.59
C GLU A 28 24.09 -6.02 -1.28
N PRO A 29 24.25 -6.81 -0.19
CA PRO A 29 23.28 -7.83 0.17
C PRO A 29 21.96 -7.18 0.61
N PHE A 30 20.84 -7.80 0.24
CA PHE A 30 19.52 -7.34 0.64
C PHE A 30 19.36 -7.35 2.16
N GLN A 31 19.02 -6.19 2.72
CA GLN A 31 18.64 -6.03 4.12
C GLN A 31 17.12 -5.81 4.19
N PRO A 32 16.37 -6.65 4.92
CA PRO A 32 14.93 -6.47 5.05
C PRO A 32 14.62 -5.18 5.85
N ALA A 33 13.49 -4.55 5.53
CA ALA A 33 13.03 -3.35 6.21
C ALA A 33 12.76 -3.62 7.70
N THR A 34 13.07 -2.63 8.53
CA THR A 34 12.91 -2.68 9.99
C THR A 34 11.47 -2.39 10.40
N GLU A 35 11.07 -2.71 11.64
CA GLU A 35 9.70 -2.42 12.14
C GLU A 35 9.34 -0.92 12.16
N THR A 36 10.32 -0.03 12.09
CA THR A 36 10.13 1.43 11.97
C THR A 36 9.73 1.85 10.56
N ASP A 37 10.06 1.04 9.55
CA ASP A 37 10.00 1.41 8.13
C ASP A 37 8.68 0.92 7.53
N VAL A 38 7.59 1.52 8.00
CA VAL A 38 6.22 1.11 7.65
C VAL A 38 5.77 1.63 6.27
N LEU A 39 6.38 2.71 5.78
CA LEU A 39 5.96 3.39 4.57
C LEU A 39 6.68 2.83 3.34
N GLN A 40 5.90 2.49 2.32
CA GLN A 40 6.41 2.08 1.01
C GLN A 40 6.13 3.19 -0.01
N PHE A 41 7.20 3.73 -0.60
CA PHE A 41 7.11 4.73 -1.67
C PHE A 41 7.30 4.06 -3.03
N HIS A 42 6.43 4.36 -3.97
CA HIS A 42 6.52 3.90 -5.36
C HIS A 42 6.79 5.09 -6.28
N PHE A 43 7.93 5.01 -6.97
CA PHE A 43 8.38 5.95 -8.00
C PHE A 43 8.32 5.25 -9.36
N THR A 44 7.96 6.00 -10.39
CA THR A 44 7.95 5.49 -11.77
C THR A 44 8.99 6.21 -12.59
N HIS A 45 9.87 5.45 -13.24
CA HIS A 45 10.94 5.99 -14.08
C HIS A 45 10.91 5.35 -15.47
N TYR A 46 11.08 6.17 -16.51
CA TYR A 46 10.95 5.77 -17.92
C TYR A 46 12.30 5.66 -18.65
N GLN A 47 13.39 5.46 -17.90
CA GLN A 47 14.73 5.12 -18.41
C GLN A 47 15.22 6.02 -19.56
N GLY A 48 15.22 7.33 -19.33
CA GLY A 48 15.73 8.33 -20.27
C GLY A 48 14.65 9.08 -21.06
N GLU A 49 13.39 8.62 -21.03
CA GLU A 49 12.28 9.35 -21.64
C GLU A 49 11.64 10.34 -20.64
N PRO A 50 11.46 11.61 -21.01
CA PRO A 50 10.70 12.54 -20.19
C PRO A 50 9.20 12.21 -20.31
N HIS A 51 8.64 11.59 -19.28
CA HIS A 51 7.22 11.24 -19.23
C HIS A 51 6.51 11.97 -18.07
N PRO A 52 5.33 12.58 -18.30
CA PRO A 52 4.60 13.31 -17.26
C PRO A 52 4.17 12.43 -16.08
N GLY A 53 4.01 11.12 -16.30
CA GLY A 53 3.71 10.15 -15.25
C GLY A 53 4.86 9.94 -14.25
N ALA A 54 6.11 10.26 -14.62
CA ALA A 54 7.27 10.06 -13.75
C ALA A 54 7.21 10.92 -12.47
N GLN A 55 6.50 12.05 -12.52
CA GLN A 55 6.32 12.95 -11.38
C GLN A 55 5.46 12.35 -10.28
N LYS A 56 4.61 11.35 -10.61
CA LYS A 56 3.67 10.77 -9.67
C LYS A 56 4.40 9.91 -8.65
N VAL A 57 4.13 10.18 -7.36
CA VAL A 57 4.60 9.35 -6.25
C VAL A 57 3.39 8.76 -5.53
N VAL A 58 3.49 7.49 -5.16
CA VAL A 58 2.45 6.79 -4.39
C VAL A 58 3.04 6.27 -3.09
N VAL A 59 2.40 6.59 -1.98
CA VAL A 59 2.69 6.02 -0.66
C VAL A 59 1.68 4.94 -0.36
N THR A 60 2.17 3.77 0.07
CA THR A 60 1.37 2.68 0.60
C THR A 60 1.84 2.33 2.00
N ALA A 61 0.90 2.12 2.92
CA ALA A 61 1.19 1.71 4.29
C ALA A 61 0.14 0.71 4.77
N ASN A 62 0.56 -0.31 5.53
CA ASN A 62 -0.37 -1.18 6.25
C ASN A 62 -0.97 -0.41 7.43
N VAL A 63 -2.29 -0.53 7.62
CA VAL A 63 -3.00 0.24 8.66
C VAL A 63 -2.55 -0.16 10.07
N HIS A 64 -2.39 -1.47 10.31
CA HIS A 64 -1.95 -2.00 11.60
C HIS A 64 -0.56 -1.53 12.01
N GLU A 65 0.42 -1.70 11.10
CA GLU A 65 1.79 -1.27 11.30
C GLU A 65 1.87 0.25 11.50
N LEU A 66 1.05 1.00 10.74
CA LEU A 66 1.02 2.45 10.85
C LEU A 66 0.49 2.90 12.21
N TRP A 67 -0.56 2.28 12.73
CA TRP A 67 -1.10 2.60 14.06
C TRP A 67 -0.13 2.25 15.18
N LYS A 68 0.62 1.15 15.03
CA LYS A 68 1.70 0.77 15.97
C LYS A 68 2.81 1.83 15.96
N ALA A 69 3.27 2.25 14.79
CA ALA A 69 4.32 3.27 14.65
C ALA A 69 3.88 4.66 15.15
N ALA A 70 2.66 5.08 14.78
CA ALA A 70 2.08 6.38 15.15
C ALA A 70 1.45 6.40 16.56
N LYS A 71 1.48 5.28 17.29
CA LYS A 71 0.94 5.11 18.66
C LYS A 71 -0.53 5.53 18.79
N LEU A 72 -1.38 5.21 17.81
CA LEU A 72 -2.83 5.43 17.92
C LEU A 72 -3.46 4.35 18.81
N SER A 73 -3.63 4.65 20.11
CA SER A 73 -4.21 3.71 21.06
C SER A 73 -5.73 3.81 21.17
N SER A 74 -6.30 5.01 21.06
CA SER A 74 -7.75 5.21 21.23
C SER A 74 -8.57 4.55 20.11
N PRO A 75 -9.59 3.73 20.43
CA PRO A 75 -10.45 3.10 19.41
C PRO A 75 -11.21 4.15 18.59
N GLN A 76 -11.52 5.29 19.22
CA GLN A 76 -12.17 6.42 18.57
C GLN A 76 -11.26 7.08 17.52
N ALA A 77 -9.96 7.22 17.84
CA ALA A 77 -8.97 7.76 16.90
C ALA A 77 -8.73 6.80 15.73
N LYS A 78 -8.66 5.49 16.00
CA LYS A 78 -8.56 4.46 14.95
C LYS A 78 -9.75 4.51 13.98
N HIS A 79 -10.97 4.59 14.52
CA HIS A 79 -12.19 4.72 13.74
C HIS A 79 -12.21 6.01 12.90
N LYS A 80 -11.91 7.14 13.54
CA LYS A 80 -11.83 8.44 12.86
C LYS A 80 -10.79 8.44 11.74
N PHE A 81 -9.64 7.81 11.94
CA PHE A 81 -8.60 7.70 10.92
C PHE A 81 -9.09 6.97 9.67
N LEU A 82 -9.84 5.87 9.84
CA LEU A 82 -10.44 5.13 8.71
C LEU A 82 -11.47 5.99 7.97
N LEU A 83 -12.30 6.75 8.69
CA LEU A 83 -13.25 7.70 8.11
C LEU A 83 -12.53 8.81 7.29
N LEU A 84 -11.44 9.37 7.82
CA LEU A 84 -10.63 10.37 7.12
C LEU A 84 -9.93 9.80 5.88
N ALA A 85 -9.54 8.52 5.93
CA ALA A 85 -8.96 7.82 4.78
C ALA A 85 -10.00 7.64 3.67
N GLY A 86 -11.23 7.28 4.02
CA GLY A 86 -12.32 7.06 3.06
C GLY A 86 -11.91 6.09 1.96
N ALA A 87 -12.13 6.46 0.69
CA ALA A 87 -11.80 5.62 -0.46
C ALA A 87 -10.29 5.35 -0.67
N ARG A 88 -9.39 5.99 0.09
CA ARG A 88 -7.93 5.72 0.06
C ARG A 88 -7.54 4.47 0.85
N TRP A 89 -8.35 4.12 1.84
CA TRP A 89 -8.19 2.87 2.57
C TRP A 89 -8.72 1.72 1.72
N GLN A 90 -7.98 0.63 1.63
CA GLN A 90 -8.38 -0.61 0.97
C GLN A 90 -8.44 -1.71 2.05
N PRO A 91 -9.64 -2.16 2.44
CA PRO A 91 -9.79 -3.27 3.37
C PRO A 91 -9.31 -4.57 2.73
N ALA A 92 -8.93 -5.54 3.56
CA ALA A 92 -8.58 -6.89 3.09
C ALA A 92 -9.79 -7.56 2.41
N ASP A 93 -10.94 -7.53 3.10
CA ASP A 93 -12.21 -8.08 2.61
C ASP A 93 -13.37 -7.11 2.90
N LEU A 94 -14.45 -7.20 2.12
CA LEU A 94 -15.66 -6.39 2.31
C LEU A 94 -16.32 -6.69 3.66
N ASP A 95 -16.26 -7.95 4.10
CA ASP A 95 -16.88 -8.43 5.33
C ASP A 95 -16.25 -7.79 6.57
N VAL A 96 -14.96 -7.40 6.49
CA VAL A 96 -14.27 -6.66 7.56
C VAL A 96 -14.94 -5.32 7.82
N VAL A 97 -15.38 -4.61 6.79
CA VAL A 97 -16.05 -3.31 6.98
C VAL A 97 -17.41 -3.50 7.66
N GLN A 98 -18.14 -4.56 7.29
CA GLN A 98 -19.43 -4.90 7.90
C GLN A 98 -19.28 -5.34 9.35
N SER A 99 -18.26 -6.15 9.67
CA SER A 99 -17.97 -6.58 11.03
C SER A 99 -17.53 -5.43 11.93
N LEU A 100 -16.79 -4.45 11.40
CA LEU A 100 -16.44 -3.24 12.12
C LEU A 100 -17.68 -2.35 12.40
N ASN A 101 -18.58 -2.23 11.44
CA ASN A 101 -19.83 -1.48 11.63
C ASN A 101 -20.75 -2.14 12.66
N SER A 102 -20.87 -3.48 12.67
CA SER A 102 -21.65 -4.17 13.69
C SER A 102 -20.99 -4.09 15.07
N ALA A 103 -19.66 -4.12 15.14
CA ALA A 103 -18.91 -3.91 16.39
C ALA A 103 -19.07 -2.48 16.93
N LEU A 104 -19.19 -1.48 16.05
CA LEU A 104 -19.45 -0.08 16.39
C LEU A 104 -20.82 0.08 17.07
N GLU A 105 -21.85 -0.60 16.57
CA GLU A 105 -23.20 -0.61 17.17
C GLU A 105 -23.22 -1.27 18.57
N GLN A 106 -22.36 -2.26 18.80
CA GLN A 106 -22.25 -2.96 20.08
C GLN A 106 -21.45 -2.20 21.14
N GLY A 107 -20.58 -1.25 20.73
CA GLY A 107 -19.85 -0.35 21.63
C GLY A 107 -18.34 -0.26 21.39
N GLY A 108 -17.67 0.55 22.19
CA GLY A 108 -16.23 0.86 22.02
C GLY A 108 -15.28 -0.30 22.31
N ASP A 109 -15.61 -1.14 23.29
CA ASP A 109 -14.73 -2.25 23.72
C ASP A 109 -14.75 -3.42 22.72
N THR A 110 -15.90 -3.69 22.12
CA THR A 110 -16.05 -4.66 21.03
C THR A 110 -15.31 -4.19 19.78
N LEU A 111 -15.37 -2.89 19.48
CA LEU A 111 -14.66 -2.29 18.36
C LEU A 111 -13.13 -2.38 18.52
N ALA A 112 -12.61 -2.12 19.73
CA ALA A 112 -11.18 -2.26 20.00
C ALA A 112 -10.68 -3.69 19.70
N LYS A 113 -11.42 -4.70 20.15
CA LYS A 113 -11.11 -6.12 19.84
C LYS A 113 -11.22 -6.41 18.35
N ALA A 114 -12.24 -5.88 17.68
CA ALA A 114 -12.45 -6.09 16.25
C ALA A 114 -11.29 -5.54 15.40
N TYR A 115 -10.68 -4.42 15.80
CA TYR A 115 -9.49 -3.90 15.13
C TYR A 115 -8.30 -4.84 15.26
N ASP A 116 -8.08 -5.45 16.42
CA ASP A 116 -6.91 -6.29 16.68
C ASP A 116 -7.05 -7.69 16.06
N THR A 117 -8.29 -8.19 15.87
CA THR A 117 -8.53 -9.52 15.29
C THR A 117 -8.45 -9.55 13.76
N HIS A 118 -8.94 -8.50 13.09
CA HIS A 118 -9.05 -8.49 11.63
C HIS A 118 -7.82 -7.85 10.97
N SER A 119 -7.46 -8.35 9.78
CA SER A 119 -6.53 -7.64 8.90
C SER A 119 -7.24 -6.46 8.27
N LEU A 120 -6.78 -5.25 8.57
CA LEU A 120 -7.40 -4.01 8.11
C LEU A 120 -6.98 -3.63 6.69
N GLY A 121 -5.98 -4.30 6.11
CA GLY A 121 -5.46 -3.96 4.78
C GLY A 121 -4.56 -2.71 4.79
N SER A 122 -4.57 -1.97 3.67
CA SER A 122 -3.58 -0.92 3.40
C SER A 122 -4.22 0.41 2.99
N ILE A 123 -3.51 1.51 3.20
CA ILE A 123 -3.89 2.84 2.71
C ILE A 123 -2.94 3.24 1.59
N ARG A 124 -3.51 3.76 0.50
CA ARG A 124 -2.76 4.23 -0.66
C ARG A 124 -3.06 5.70 -0.94
N ILE A 125 -2.02 6.54 -0.94
CA ILE A 125 -2.10 7.97 -1.23
C ILE A 125 -1.15 8.29 -2.38
N GLY A 126 -1.67 8.88 -3.46
CA GLY A 126 -0.86 9.27 -4.60
C GLY A 126 -0.97 10.76 -4.89
N CYS A 127 0.14 11.36 -5.31
CA CYS A 127 0.18 12.77 -5.73
C CYS A 127 0.92 12.93 -7.05
N ASN A 128 0.39 13.79 -7.91
CA ASN A 128 1.01 14.22 -9.16
C ASN A 128 0.75 15.72 -9.42
N ARG A 129 0.71 16.51 -8.33
CA ARG A 129 0.32 17.93 -8.40
C ARG A 129 1.54 18.83 -8.60
N CYS A 130 2.65 18.48 -7.95
CA CYS A 130 3.88 19.25 -7.99
C CYS A 130 4.75 18.80 -9.18
N PRO A 131 5.57 19.71 -9.76
CA PRO A 131 6.45 19.38 -10.88
C PRO A 131 7.54 18.36 -10.55
N HIS A 132 7.99 18.32 -9.29
CA HIS A 132 9.08 17.45 -8.84
C HIS A 132 8.54 16.30 -7.98
N GLU A 133 9.08 15.09 -8.21
CA GLU A 133 8.72 13.89 -7.45
C GLU A 133 8.98 14.04 -5.95
N THR A 134 10.05 14.73 -5.56
CA THR A 134 10.40 14.98 -4.15
C THR A 134 9.36 15.82 -3.43
N GLN A 135 8.74 16.77 -4.15
CA GLN A 135 7.64 17.59 -3.62
C GLN A 135 6.37 16.76 -3.48
N ASN A 136 6.07 15.89 -4.45
CA ASN A 136 4.93 14.97 -4.37
C ASN A 136 5.09 13.94 -3.24
N MET A 137 6.31 13.41 -3.04
CA MET A 137 6.66 12.54 -1.92
C MET A 137 6.41 13.23 -0.58
N LYS A 138 6.93 14.46 -0.42
CA LYS A 138 6.73 15.26 0.80
C LYS A 138 5.27 15.59 1.04
N TRP A 139 4.52 15.91 -0.02
CA TRP A 139 3.09 16.15 0.13
C TRP A 139 2.36 14.90 0.65
N CYS A 140 2.70 13.71 0.14
CA CYS A 140 2.10 12.47 0.62
C CYS A 140 2.43 12.19 2.10
N SER A 141 3.66 12.45 2.55
CA SER A 141 4.01 12.32 3.98
C SER A 141 3.25 13.34 4.82
N ASP A 142 3.24 14.61 4.43
CA ASP A 142 2.58 15.69 5.18
C ASP A 142 1.07 15.44 5.31
N VAL A 143 0.43 14.86 4.28
CA VAL A 143 -0.99 14.50 4.33
C VAL A 143 -1.23 13.36 5.30
N LEU A 144 -0.37 12.35 5.30
CA LEU A 144 -0.47 11.22 6.22
C LEU A 144 -0.30 11.68 7.68
N ASP A 145 0.67 12.56 7.94
CA ASP A 145 0.89 13.16 9.26
C ASP A 145 -0.32 14.00 9.71
N LYS A 146 -0.90 14.79 8.81
CA LYS A 146 -2.14 15.54 9.08
C LYS A 146 -3.30 14.60 9.40
N MET A 147 -3.44 13.50 8.68
CA MET A 147 -4.49 12.50 8.97
C MET A 147 -4.32 11.89 10.35
N ILE A 148 -3.08 11.60 10.76
CA ILE A 148 -2.77 11.09 12.11
C ILE A 148 -3.10 12.14 13.17
N ALA A 149 -2.67 13.40 12.97
CA ALA A 149 -2.92 14.50 13.89
C ALA A 149 -4.43 14.76 14.06
N GLU A 150 -5.18 14.79 12.96
CA GLU A 150 -6.64 14.96 12.96
C GLU A 150 -7.38 13.74 13.53
N ALA A 151 -6.81 12.54 13.43
CA ALA A 151 -7.39 11.37 14.07
C ALA A 151 -7.28 11.43 15.60
N GLN A 152 -6.19 11.99 16.12
CA GLN A 152 -5.96 12.18 17.55
C GLN A 152 -6.70 13.41 18.11
N THR A 153 -6.91 14.43 17.28
CA THR A 153 -7.47 15.74 17.68
C THR A 153 -8.94 15.86 17.27
N GLY A 154 -9.77 16.58 18.04
CA GLY A 154 -11.13 16.95 17.64
C GLY A 154 -12.24 15.99 18.09
N PRO A 155 -13.49 16.14 17.59
CA PRO A 155 -14.62 15.35 18.05
C PRO A 155 -14.50 13.89 17.59
N SER A 156 -15.06 13.01 18.42
CA SER A 156 -15.20 11.58 18.13
C SER A 156 -16.26 11.38 17.05
N LEU A 157 -15.95 10.62 16.00
CA LEU A 157 -16.87 10.34 14.89
C LEU A 157 -17.50 8.94 15.03
N MET A 158 -17.92 8.56 16.23
CA MET A 158 -18.47 7.22 16.50
C MET A 158 -19.87 7.03 15.95
N ASP A 159 -20.58 8.11 15.67
CA ASP A 159 -21.96 8.06 15.14
C ASP A 159 -22.01 7.73 13.64
N VAL A 160 -20.86 7.78 12.95
CA VAL A 160 -20.77 7.63 11.50
C VAL A 160 -20.20 6.26 11.15
N PRO A 161 -20.94 5.36 10.48
CA PRO A 161 -20.40 4.06 10.07
C PRO A 161 -19.38 4.18 8.92
N LEU A 162 -18.52 3.17 8.77
CA LEU A 162 -17.57 3.08 7.66
C LEU A 162 -18.29 2.80 6.33
N ASP A 163 -17.89 3.52 5.27
CA ASP A 163 -18.52 3.41 3.95
C ASP A 163 -18.00 2.20 3.15
N ILE A 164 -18.92 1.30 2.78
CA ILE A 164 -18.64 0.09 1.99
C ILE A 164 -18.66 0.33 0.46
N ARG A 165 -19.27 1.43 0.01
CA ARG A 165 -19.59 1.67 -1.41
C ARG A 165 -18.38 1.73 -2.33
N PRO A 166 -17.24 2.35 -1.95
CA PRO A 166 -16.05 2.41 -2.80
C PRO A 166 -15.55 1.01 -3.20
N TYR A 167 -15.67 0.04 -2.28
CA TYR A 167 -15.14 -1.31 -2.43
C TYR A 167 -16.04 -2.19 -3.30
N ILE A 168 -17.35 -2.12 -3.08
CA ILE A 168 -18.35 -2.83 -3.91
C ILE A 168 -18.20 -2.43 -5.38
N ARG A 169 -18.05 -1.13 -5.65
CA ARG A 169 -17.88 -0.63 -7.03
C ARG A 169 -16.59 -1.10 -7.67
N SER A 170 -15.50 -1.21 -6.90
CA SER A 170 -14.23 -1.74 -7.40
C SER A 170 -14.36 -3.20 -7.80
N ASN A 171 -14.95 -4.03 -6.92
CA ASN A 171 -15.13 -5.46 -7.17
C ASN A 171 -16.11 -5.73 -8.32
N ALA A 172 -17.21 -4.96 -8.40
CA ALA A 172 -18.20 -5.07 -9.47
C ALA A 172 -17.65 -4.75 -10.87
N ARG A 173 -16.53 -4.02 -10.98
CA ARG A 173 -15.89 -3.68 -12.27
C ARG A 173 -14.94 -4.77 -12.79
N GLY A 174 -14.99 -5.97 -12.21
CA GLY A 174 -14.05 -7.03 -12.51
C GLY A 174 -12.75 -6.84 -11.76
N GLY A 175 -12.86 -6.62 -10.44
CA GLY A 175 -11.71 -6.70 -9.55
C GLY A 175 -11.00 -8.06 -9.68
N PRO A 176 -9.77 -8.20 -9.16
CA PRO A 176 -9.05 -9.47 -9.20
C PRO A 176 -9.91 -10.55 -8.52
N VAL A 177 -10.41 -11.51 -9.29
CA VAL A 177 -11.07 -12.70 -8.72
C VAL A 177 -9.94 -13.58 -8.17
N ALA A 178 -10.07 -14.00 -6.91
CA ALA A 178 -9.13 -14.94 -6.32
C ALA A 178 -9.04 -16.17 -7.22
N ARG A 179 -7.82 -16.51 -7.65
CA ARG A 179 -7.60 -17.74 -8.42
C ARG A 179 -7.79 -18.91 -7.46
N ALA A 180 -8.51 -19.94 -7.90
CA ALA A 180 -8.67 -21.16 -7.13
C ALA A 180 -7.30 -21.71 -6.72
N SER A 181 -7.11 -21.86 -5.43
CA SER A 181 -5.91 -22.39 -4.81
C SER A 181 -6.14 -23.84 -4.35
N ALA A 182 -5.07 -24.54 -3.99
CA ALA A 182 -5.19 -25.88 -3.40
C ALA A 182 -5.98 -25.89 -2.08
N ALA A 183 -6.11 -24.75 -1.38
CA ALA A 183 -6.90 -24.64 -0.16
C ALA A 183 -8.42 -24.62 -0.43
N ASP A 184 -8.83 -24.21 -1.63
CA ASP A 184 -10.22 -24.22 -2.07
C ASP A 184 -10.67 -25.60 -2.55
N PHE A 185 -9.71 -26.54 -2.71
CA PHE A 185 -10.01 -27.91 -3.09
C PHE A 185 -10.69 -28.64 -1.92
N PRO A 186 -11.89 -29.21 -2.12
CA PRO A 186 -12.59 -29.93 -1.06
C PRO A 186 -11.71 -31.05 -0.51
N LYS A 187 -11.52 -31.06 0.81
CA LYS A 187 -10.74 -32.13 1.47
C LYS A 187 -11.38 -33.50 1.30
N GLU A 188 -12.69 -33.54 1.09
CA GLU A 188 -13.45 -34.76 0.81
C GLU A 188 -13.08 -35.40 -0.54
N TRP A 189 -12.39 -34.67 -1.42
CA TRP A 189 -11.97 -35.14 -2.76
C TRP A 189 -10.48 -35.52 -2.82
N LEU A 190 -9.76 -35.46 -1.70
CA LEU A 190 -8.36 -35.92 -1.56
C LEU A 190 -8.33 -37.35 -1.01
#